data_AF-A0A1X2F2D3-F1
#
_entry.id   AF-A0A1X2F2D3-F1
#
_cell.length_a   1.000
_cell.length_b   1.000
_cell.length_c   1.000
_cell.angle_alpha   90.00
_cell.angle_beta   90.00
_cell.angle_gamma   90.00
#
_symmetry.space_group_name_H-M   'P 1'
#
loop_
_entity.id
_entity.type
_entity.pdbx_description
1 polymer ?
#
loop_
_entity_poly.entity_id
_entity_poly.type
_entity_poly.pdbx_seq_one_letter_code
_entity_poly.pdbx_strand_id
1 'polypeptide(L)' 'MSRLTTKRDDADRSEKELFEESLREHGQLANSESEELPPGATHEETTDETGERTVRRKRMSAF' A
#
# COMPACT_ATOMS: atom_id res chain seq x y z
N MET A 1 -27.38 21.85 -27.37
CA MET A 1 -26.00 21.74 -26.89
C MET A 1 -25.96 20.68 -25.80
N SER A 2 -25.57 19.44 -26.14
CA SER A 2 -25.58 18.31 -25.21
C SER A 2 -24.30 18.32 -24.37
N ARG A 3 -24.45 18.39 -23.04
CA ARG A 3 -23.33 18.26 -22.09
C ARG A 3 -22.83 16.82 -22.11
N LEU A 4 -21.57 16.67 -22.51
CA LEU A 4 -20.79 15.45 -22.39
C LEU A 4 -20.63 15.12 -20.90
N THR A 5 -21.33 14.08 -20.44
CA THR A 5 -21.18 13.52 -19.09
C THR A 5 -20.72 12.08 -19.27
N THR A 6 -19.41 11.88 -19.33
CA THR A 6 -18.87 10.52 -19.34
C THR A 6 -17.53 10.48 -18.63
N LYS A 7 -17.60 9.96 -17.41
CA LYS A 7 -16.60 9.13 -16.72
C LYS A 7 -15.16 9.65 -16.70
N ARG A 8 -14.79 10.31 -15.61
CA ARG A 8 -13.40 10.41 -15.16
C ARG A 8 -13.25 9.86 -13.73
N ASP A 9 -13.99 8.82 -13.39
CA ASP A 9 -14.00 8.29 -12.03
C ASP A 9 -12.87 7.29 -11.74
N ASP A 10 -12.00 6.97 -12.71
CA ASP A 10 -10.92 5.97 -12.57
C ASP A 10 -9.49 6.53 -12.67
N ALA A 11 -9.30 7.85 -12.84
CA ALA A 11 -7.99 8.42 -13.22
C ALA A 11 -7.18 9.06 -12.07
N ASP A 12 -7.67 9.06 -10.84
CA ASP A 12 -7.01 9.69 -9.68
C ASP A 12 -6.64 8.67 -8.60
N ARG A 13 -6.28 7.44 -9.00
CA ARG A 13 -5.58 6.55 -8.07
C ARG A 13 -4.21 7.17 -7.81
N SER A 14 -3.94 7.50 -6.55
CA SER A 14 -2.70 8.19 -6.21
C SER A 14 -1.49 7.30 -6.53
N GLU A 15 -0.35 7.89 -6.93
CA GLU A 15 0.89 7.13 -7.13
C GLU A 15 1.26 6.28 -5.91
N LYS A 16 0.87 6.76 -4.71
CA LYS A 16 0.97 6.04 -3.45
C LYS A 16 0.18 4.73 -3.47
N GLU A 17 -1.08 4.75 -3.89
CA GLU A 17 -1.92 3.54 -3.93
C GLU A 17 -1.39 2.51 -4.94
N LEU A 18 -0.92 2.96 -6.10
CA LEU A 18 -0.32 2.08 -7.11
C LEU A 18 0.97 1.43 -6.58
N PHE A 19 1.78 2.18 -5.82
CA PHE A 19 2.97 1.66 -5.17
C PHE A 19 2.62 0.60 -4.12
N GLU A 20 1.65 0.89 -3.24
CA GLU A 20 1.19 -0.06 -2.21
C GLU A 20 0.63 -1.36 -2.82
N GLU A 21 -0.15 -1.24 -3.91
CA GLU A 21 -0.68 -2.38 -4.66
C GLU A 21 0.44 -3.24 -5.24
N SER A 22 1.44 -2.63 -5.90
CA SER A 22 2.62 -3.34 -6.42
C SER A 22 3.37 -4.10 -5.33
N LEU A 23 3.56 -3.50 -4.15
CA LEU A 23 4.21 -4.19 -3.03
C LEU A 23 3.41 -5.42 -2.56
N ARG A 24 2.07 -5.35 -2.55
CA ARG A 24 1.21 -6.51 -2.21
C ARG A 24 1.32 -7.60 -3.26
N GLU A 25 1.25 -7.25 -4.54
CA GLU A 25 1.34 -8.20 -5.66
C GLU A 25 2.66 -8.97 -5.66
N HIS A 26 3.75 -8.30 -5.31
CA HIS A 26 5.08 -8.93 -5.22
C HIS A 26 5.36 -9.63 -3.89
N GLY A 27 4.40 -9.68 -2.95
CA GLY A 27 4.61 -10.24 -1.61
C GLY A 27 5.64 -9.47 -0.78
N GLN A 28 5.88 -8.20 -1.12
CA GLN A 28 6.83 -7.31 -0.48
C GLN A 28 6.21 -6.45 0.62
N LEU A 29 4.87 -6.34 0.66
CA LEU A 29 4.11 -5.73 1.75
C LEU A 29 3.54 -6.81 2.67
N ALA A 30 3.70 -6.61 3.97
CA ALA A 30 3.10 -7.47 4.99
C ALA A 30 2.34 -6.64 6.02
N ASN A 31 1.27 -7.20 6.56
CA ASN A 31 0.48 -6.57 7.62
C ASN A 31 1.17 -6.77 8.96
N SER A 32 1.32 -5.69 9.72
CA SER A 32 1.94 -5.71 11.06
C SER A 32 1.13 -6.52 12.09
N GLU A 33 -0.09 -6.96 11.74
CA GLU A 33 -0.91 -7.87 12.58
C GLU A 33 -0.29 -9.28 12.72
N SER A 34 0.65 -9.65 11.85
CA SER A 34 1.39 -10.92 11.99
C SER A 34 2.68 -10.70 12.77
N GLU A 35 2.86 -11.45 13.87
CA GLU A 35 4.08 -11.43 14.69
C GLU A 35 5.35 -11.73 13.89
N GLU A 36 5.22 -12.42 12.76
CA GLU A 36 6.32 -12.79 11.88
C GLU A 36 6.00 -12.38 10.44
N LEU A 37 6.83 -11.49 9.88
CA LEU A 37 6.69 -11.06 8.50
C LEU A 37 7.22 -12.16 7.55
N PRO A 38 6.56 -12.42 6.42
CA PRO A 38 7.00 -13.44 5.48
C PRO A 38 8.41 -13.15 4.93
N PRO A 39 9.20 -14.19 4.63
CA PRO A 39 10.53 -14.02 4.05
C PRO A 39 10.43 -13.30 2.70
N GLY A 40 11.08 -12.14 2.60
CA GLY A 40 11.02 -11.27 1.41
C GLY A 40 10.18 -10.01 1.57
N ALA A 41 9.41 -9.88 2.66
CA ALA A 41 8.72 -8.64 3.00
C ALA A 41 9.75 -7.52 3.25
N THR A 42 9.64 -6.44 2.47
CA THR A 42 10.51 -5.26 2.58
C THR A 42 9.78 -4.07 3.20
N HIS A 43 8.44 -4.10 3.17
CA HIS A 43 7.57 -3.06 3.69
C HIS A 43 6.53 -3.67 4.64
N GLU A 44 6.09 -2.86 5.59
CA GLU A 44 5.09 -3.21 6.57
C GLU A 44 3.97 -2.18 6.54
N GLU A 45 2.72 -2.66 6.48
CA GLU A 45 1.53 -1.85 6.64
C GLU A 45 1.12 -1.87 8.12
N THR A 46 1.03 -0.68 8.72
CA THR A 46 0.50 -0.46 10.06
C THR A 46 -0.76 0.37 9.96
N THR A 47 -1.78 -0.01 10.73
CA THR A 47 -2.96 0.84 10.94
C THR A 47 -2.87 1.43 12.33
N ASP A 48 -3.02 2.74 12.46
CA ASP A 48 -3.02 3.42 13.75
C ASP A 48 -4.38 3.36 14.46
N GLU A 49 -4.46 3.95 15.66
CA GLU A 49 -5.68 3.98 16.48
C GLU A 49 -6.83 4.77 15.86
N THR A 50 -6.57 5.62 14.87
CA THR A 50 -7.58 6.38 14.13
C THR A 50 -8.10 5.62 12.91
N GLY A 51 -7.49 4.47 12.58
CA GLY A 51 -7.77 3.71 11.37
C GLY A 51 -6.97 4.19 10.16
N GLU A 52 -5.99 5.09 10.34
CA GLU A 52 -5.14 5.55 9.24
C GLU A 52 -4.07 4.49 8.93
N ARG A 53 -3.96 4.13 7.65
CA ARG A 53 -2.98 3.16 7.16
C ARG A 53 -1.70 3.86 6.74
N THR A 54 -0.58 3.37 7.24
CA THR A 54 0.77 3.81 6.87
C THR A 54 1.62 2.62 6.44
N VAL A 55 2.32 2.78 5.32
CA VAL A 55 3.30 1.80 4.83
C VAL A 55 4.70 2.30 5.14
N ARG A 56 5.50 1.48 5.84
CA ARG A 56 6.88 1.79 6.21
C ARG A 56 7.84 0.73 5.68
N ARG A 57 8.99 1.16 5.14
CA ARG A 57 10.05 0.24 4.73
C ARG A 57 10.77 -0.32 5.96
N LYS A 58 10.88 -1.63 6.07
CA LYS A 58 11.64 -2.28 7.14
C LYS A 58 13.13 -2.01 6.92
N ARG A 59 13.80 -1.44 7.92
CA ARG A 59 15.27 -1.40 7.94
C ARG A 59 15.73 -2.82 8.20
N MET A 60 16.24 -3.51 7.18
CA MET A 60 17.00 -4.74 7.41
C MET A 60 18.21 -4.35 8.23
N SER A 61 18.19 -4.71 9.51
CA SER A 61 19.37 -4.61 10.36
C SER A 61 20.33 -5.64 9.79
N ALA A 62 21.35 -5.18 9.07
CA ALA A 62 22.45 -6.03 8.65
C ALA A 62 23.13 -6.56 9.92
N PHE A 63 22.90 -7.83 10.22
CA PHE A 63 23.66 -8.59 11.21
C PHE A 63 24.79 -9.33 10.50
#